data_AF-A0A7Y5MP29-F1
#
_entry.id   AF-A0A7Y5MP29-F1
#
_cell.length_a   1.000
_cell.length_b   1.000
_cell.length_c   1.000
_cell.angle_alpha   90.00
_cell.angle_beta   90.00
_cell.angle_gamma   90.00
#
_symmetry.space_group_name_H-M   'P 1'
#
loop_
_entity.id
_entity.type
_entity.pdbx_description
1 polymer ?
#
loop_
_entity_poly.entity_id
_entity_poly.type
_entity_poly.pdbx_seq_one_letter_code
_entity_poly.pdbx_strand_id
1 'polypeptide(L)'
;MRNKLPRLALLIPAILALTGFPVWAGEADIQVPDLTQVSFAILGMNVGGVFLMYVGLVVCAIGLAFGMVQYQQTIAKPAHQSMLSVSNLIWETCKSYLLQQGKFLAILWVLIGACIVYYFMVLQQRSVGDVGVILAASVFGILGSYGVAWFGMRINTQANSRSAFAALKGLPWEALAIPMRSGMSVGLLLISVELFFMICILVFLPPELKGPSFIGFAIGESLGAAALRICGGIFTKIADIGSDLMKIVFQLPEDDPKNPGVIADCTGDNAGDSVGPTADGFETYGVTGVALIAFLALVLATNQLLCAQLIIWIFVMRIL
;
A
#
# COMPACT_ATOMS: atom_id res chain seq x y z
N MET A 1 41.30 -37.82 18.54
CA MET A 1 40.49 -37.56 19.76
C MET A 1 39.27 -36.75 19.36
N ARG A 2 38.08 -37.37 19.38
CA ARG A 2 36.80 -36.80 18.91
C ARG A 2 36.16 -36.06 20.10
N ASN A 3 36.19 -34.72 20.09
CA ASN A 3 35.59 -33.89 21.14
C ASN A 3 34.07 -34.10 21.16
N LYS A 4 33.58 -34.76 22.21
CA LYS A 4 32.16 -34.80 22.56
C LYS A 4 31.81 -33.41 23.13
N LEU A 5 31.18 -32.55 22.33
CA LEU A 5 30.47 -31.40 22.90
C LEU A 5 29.47 -31.92 23.94
N PRO A 6 29.39 -31.34 25.15
CA PRO A 6 28.51 -31.85 26.18
C PRO A 6 27.06 -31.61 25.75
N ARG A 7 26.25 -32.66 25.78
CA ARG A 7 24.79 -32.63 25.53
C ARG A 7 24.05 -31.57 26.37
N LEU A 8 24.69 -31.01 27.39
CA LEU A 8 24.22 -29.88 28.19
C LEU A 8 24.05 -28.58 27.39
N ALA A 9 24.90 -28.29 26.41
CA ALA A 9 24.82 -27.05 25.63
C ALA A 9 23.59 -26.99 24.70
N LEU A 10 23.07 -28.16 24.30
CA LEU A 10 21.84 -28.30 23.52
C LEU A 10 20.57 -28.25 24.40
N LEU A 11 20.70 -28.45 25.71
CA LEU A 11 19.58 -28.42 26.65
C LEU A 11 19.18 -27.00 27.05
N ILE A 12 20.11 -26.04 27.04
CA ILE A 12 19.83 -24.63 27.38
C ILE A 12 18.80 -23.98 26.44
N PRO A 13 18.91 -24.06 25.09
CA PRO A 13 17.88 -23.51 24.21
C PRO A 13 16.56 -24.28 24.29
N ALA A 14 16.59 -25.59 24.57
CA ALA A 14 15.38 -26.39 24.76
C ALA A 14 14.62 -26.03 26.06
N ILE A 15 15.35 -25.73 27.14
CA ILE A 15 14.77 -25.28 28.42
C ILE A 15 14.23 -23.84 28.29
N LEU A 16 14.89 -22.96 27.55
CA LEU A 16 14.38 -21.63 27.23
C LEU A 16 13.09 -21.68 26.39
N ALA A 17 13.00 -22.60 25.43
CA ALA A 17 11.78 -22.82 24.64
C ALA A 17 10.62 -23.40 25.49
N LEU A 18 10.94 -24.17 26.53
CA LEU A 18 9.96 -24.79 27.44
C LEU A 18 9.55 -23.89 28.62
N THR A 19 10.29 -22.80 28.88
CA THR A 19 10.01 -21.83 29.96
C THR A 19 9.38 -20.53 29.44
N GLY A 20 9.06 -20.45 28.16
CA GLY A 20 8.18 -19.42 27.63
C GLY A 20 6.82 -19.54 28.30
N PHE A 21 6.52 -18.65 29.24
CA PHE A 21 5.15 -18.48 29.72
C PHE A 21 4.25 -18.27 28.49
N PRO A 22 3.14 -19.01 28.35
CA PRO A 22 2.18 -18.72 27.31
C PRO A 22 1.57 -17.36 27.65
N VAL A 23 2.12 -16.30 27.07
CA VAL A 23 1.47 -14.99 27.08
C VAL A 23 0.25 -15.16 26.18
N TRP A 24 -0.92 -15.36 26.81
CA TRP A 24 -2.22 -15.28 26.16
C TRP A 24 -2.52 -13.82 25.78
N ALA A 25 -1.67 -13.21 24.95
CA ALA A 25 -1.95 -11.93 24.31
C ALA A 25 -2.43 -12.25 22.90
N GLY A 26 -3.71 -12.00 22.62
CA GLY A 26 -4.18 -11.97 21.25
C GLY A 26 -3.55 -10.77 20.54
N GLU A 27 -3.41 -10.83 19.21
CA GLU A 27 -2.98 -9.65 18.43
C GLU A 27 -3.90 -8.43 18.68
N ALA A 28 -5.16 -8.67 19.05
CA ALA A 28 -6.11 -7.65 19.46
C ALA A 28 -5.75 -6.87 20.76
N ASP A 29 -4.83 -7.38 21.58
CA ASP A 29 -4.42 -6.78 22.86
C ASP A 29 -3.13 -5.95 22.74
N ILE A 30 -2.72 -5.61 21.52
CA ILE A 30 -1.56 -4.73 21.28
C ILE A 30 -1.83 -3.36 21.90
N GLN A 31 -1.16 -3.08 23.03
CA GLN A 31 -1.15 -1.76 23.64
C GLN A 31 0.01 -0.95 23.09
N VAL A 32 -0.31 0.00 22.21
CA VAL A 32 0.67 0.95 21.71
C VAL A 32 0.92 2.01 22.79
N PRO A 33 2.17 2.21 23.24
CA PRO A 33 2.48 3.15 24.31
C PRO A 33 2.17 4.60 23.91
N ASP A 34 1.95 5.44 24.91
CA ASP A 34 1.72 6.87 24.68
C ASP A 34 3.01 7.56 24.18
N LEU A 35 2.90 8.20 23.02
CA LEU A 35 4.01 8.84 22.32
C LEU A 35 4.34 10.23 22.89
N THR A 36 3.46 10.81 23.71
CA THR A 36 3.64 12.16 24.29
C THR A 36 4.77 12.23 25.31
N GLN A 37 5.10 11.10 25.94
CA GLN A 37 6.09 11.02 27.02
C GLN A 37 7.53 10.91 26.51
N VAL A 38 7.72 10.78 25.20
CA VAL A 38 9.04 10.59 24.58
C VAL A 38 9.61 11.93 24.11
N SER A 39 10.87 12.18 24.46
CA SER A 39 11.68 13.25 23.89
C SER A 39 12.98 12.69 23.31
N PHE A 40 13.43 13.28 22.21
CA PHE A 40 14.70 12.97 21.55
C PHE A 40 15.61 14.19 21.62
N ALA A 41 16.86 13.99 22.00
CA ALA A 41 17.87 15.03 21.93
C ALA A 41 18.47 15.07 20.52
N ILE A 42 17.95 15.95 19.66
CA ILE A 42 18.42 16.13 18.28
C ILE A 42 19.19 17.44 18.22
N LEU A 43 20.48 17.39 17.85
CA LEU A 43 21.37 18.57 17.75
C LEU A 43 21.41 19.44 19.03
N GLY A 44 21.27 18.83 20.20
CA GLY A 44 21.26 19.53 21.49
C GLY A 44 19.92 20.17 21.88
N MET A 45 18.87 20.01 21.06
CA MET A 45 17.51 20.41 21.39
C MET A 45 16.65 19.19 21.76
N ASN A 46 15.83 19.31 22.81
CA ASN A 46 14.84 18.29 23.17
C ASN A 46 13.60 18.45 22.28
N VAL A 47 13.43 17.53 21.34
CA VAL A 47 12.29 17.48 20.42
C VAL A 47 11.32 16.41 20.89
N GLY A 48 10.05 16.76 21.05
CA GLY A 48 9.01 15.82 21.46
C GLY A 48 8.68 14.80 20.35
N GLY A 49 8.36 13.57 20.74
CA GLY A 49 8.01 12.49 19.82
C GLY A 49 6.82 12.81 18.90
N VAL A 50 5.78 13.43 19.45
CA VAL A 50 4.59 13.84 18.70
C VAL A 50 4.89 14.96 17.70
N PHE A 51 5.83 15.86 18.03
CA PHE A 51 6.28 16.88 17.08
C PHE A 51 6.93 16.25 15.84
N LEU A 52 7.75 15.21 16.02
CA LEU A 52 8.35 14.47 14.90
C LEU A 52 7.27 13.80 14.03
N MET A 53 6.19 13.30 14.62
CA MET A 53 5.07 12.74 13.86
C MET A 53 4.33 13.83 13.05
N TYR A 54 4.14 15.03 13.62
CA TYR A 54 3.58 16.16 12.85
C TYR A 54 4.48 16.61 11.70
N VAL A 55 5.80 16.64 11.91
CA VAL A 55 6.76 16.85 10.81
C VAL A 55 6.57 15.78 9.73
N GLY A 56 6.38 14.52 10.12
CA GLY A 56 6.04 13.43 9.21
C GLY A 56 4.79 13.68 8.37
N LEU A 57 3.71 14.18 8.96
CA LEU A 57 2.50 14.56 8.22
C LEU A 57 2.76 15.67 7.20
N VAL A 58 3.61 16.65 7.54
CA VAL A 58 4.03 17.71 6.60
C VAL A 58 4.82 17.12 5.44
N VAL A 59 5.74 16.19 5.69
CA VAL A 59 6.50 15.51 4.63
C VAL A 59 5.58 14.68 3.74
N CYS A 60 4.59 13.97 4.30
CA CYS A 60 3.57 13.26 3.52
C CYS A 60 2.78 14.23 2.63
N ALA A 61 2.38 15.40 3.14
CA ALA A 61 1.70 16.42 2.36
C ALA A 61 2.56 16.96 1.21
N ILE A 62 3.87 17.16 1.44
CA ILE A 62 4.83 17.53 0.38
C ILE A 62 4.94 16.41 -0.67
N GLY A 63 5.00 15.15 -0.25
CA GLY A 63 5.03 14.01 -1.15
C GLY A 63 3.79 13.90 -2.05
N LEU A 64 2.60 14.08 -1.47
CA LEU A 64 1.35 14.17 -2.22
C LEU A 64 1.35 15.34 -3.22
N ALA A 65 1.82 16.51 -2.78
CA ALA A 65 1.93 17.68 -3.66
C ALA A 65 2.91 17.44 -4.81
N PHE A 66 4.05 16.81 -4.55
CA PHE A 66 5.01 16.42 -5.58
C PHE A 66 4.39 15.47 -6.61
N GLY A 67 3.60 14.49 -6.16
CA GLY A 67 2.87 13.59 -7.06
C GLY A 67 1.92 14.34 -7.99
N MET A 68 1.19 15.33 -7.44
CA MET A 68 0.30 16.18 -8.23
C MET A 68 1.05 17.10 -9.21
N VAL A 69 2.20 17.65 -8.79
CA VAL A 69 3.08 18.44 -9.69
C VAL A 69 3.60 17.55 -10.81
N GLN A 70 4.03 16.32 -10.54
CA GLN A 70 4.48 15.41 -11.60
C GLN A 70 3.36 15.00 -12.55
N TYR A 71 2.14 14.83 -12.05
CA TYR A 71 0.98 14.65 -12.91
C TYR A 71 0.78 15.86 -13.84
N GLN A 72 0.84 17.09 -13.31
CA GLN A 72 0.74 18.32 -14.10
C GLN A 72 1.86 18.46 -15.14
N GLN A 73 3.10 18.18 -14.75
CA GLN A 73 4.24 18.19 -15.68
C GLN A 73 4.11 17.13 -16.77
N THR A 74 3.56 15.96 -16.44
CA THR A 74 3.29 14.91 -17.41
C THR A 74 2.26 15.40 -18.40
N ILE A 75 1.10 15.89 -17.94
CA ILE A 75 0.04 16.33 -18.86
C ILE A 75 0.47 17.51 -19.75
N ALA A 76 1.37 18.36 -19.28
CA ALA A 76 1.90 19.51 -20.01
C ALA A 76 2.82 19.14 -21.19
N LYS A 77 3.34 17.91 -21.25
CA LYS A 77 4.15 17.46 -22.40
C LYS A 77 3.27 17.30 -23.65
N PRO A 78 3.79 17.65 -24.84
CA PRO A 78 3.05 17.54 -26.09
C PRO A 78 2.76 16.08 -26.44
N ALA A 79 1.62 15.84 -27.08
CA ALA A 79 1.22 14.56 -27.65
C ALA A 79 0.36 14.80 -28.89
N HIS A 80 0.43 13.88 -29.86
CA HIS A 80 -0.41 13.96 -31.05
C HIS A 80 -1.88 13.65 -30.73
N GLN A 81 -2.82 14.30 -31.43
CA GLN A 81 -4.26 14.17 -31.16
C GLN A 81 -4.74 12.71 -31.25
N SER A 82 -4.27 11.94 -32.23
CA SER A 82 -4.65 10.52 -32.36
C SER A 82 -4.19 9.67 -31.17
N MET A 83 -2.97 9.90 -30.66
CA MET A 83 -2.44 9.19 -29.49
C MET A 83 -3.21 9.55 -28.22
N LEU A 84 -3.63 10.80 -28.09
CA LEU A 84 -4.51 11.25 -27.01
C LEU A 84 -5.89 10.60 -27.09
N SER A 85 -6.47 10.47 -28.28
CA SER A 85 -7.76 9.79 -28.47
C SER A 85 -7.69 8.32 -28.03
N VAL A 86 -6.63 7.59 -28.40
CA VAL A 86 -6.43 6.20 -27.98
C VAL A 86 -6.22 6.10 -26.47
N SER A 87 -5.38 6.95 -25.90
CA SER A 87 -5.13 7.01 -24.45
C SER A 87 -6.42 7.31 -23.65
N ASN A 88 -7.27 8.21 -24.15
CA ASN A 88 -8.56 8.49 -23.52
C ASN A 88 -9.54 7.31 -23.62
N LEU A 89 -9.52 6.56 -24.72
CA LEU A 89 -10.32 5.34 -24.86
C LEU A 89 -9.90 4.30 -23.81
N ILE A 90 -8.59 4.05 -23.68
CA ILE A 90 -8.04 3.15 -22.66
C ILE A 90 -8.44 3.64 -21.26
N TRP A 91 -8.32 4.95 -20.98
CA TRP A 91 -8.72 5.52 -19.69
C TRP A 91 -10.20 5.31 -19.36
N GLU A 92 -11.12 5.49 -20.31
CA GLU A 92 -12.55 5.25 -20.06
C GLU A 92 -12.83 3.77 -19.76
N THR A 93 -12.10 2.85 -20.41
CA THR A 93 -12.17 1.42 -20.10
C THR A 93 -11.59 1.12 -18.71
N CYS A 94 -10.41 1.65 -18.36
CA CYS A 94 -9.81 1.53 -17.03
C CYS A 94 -10.74 2.06 -15.93
N LYS A 95 -11.39 3.21 -16.16
CA LYS A 95 -12.34 3.82 -15.24
C LYS A 95 -13.56 2.91 -15.02
N SER A 96 -14.10 2.36 -16.10
CA SER A 96 -15.23 1.42 -16.04
C SER A 96 -14.84 0.14 -15.29
N TYR A 97 -13.64 -0.38 -15.55
CA TYR A 97 -13.06 -1.51 -14.83
C TYR A 97 -12.92 -1.22 -13.32
N LEU A 98 -12.35 -0.08 -12.93
CA LEU A 98 -12.20 0.27 -11.51
C LEU A 98 -13.54 0.39 -10.79
N LEU A 99 -14.53 1.02 -11.42
CA LEU A 99 -15.85 1.12 -10.81
C LEU A 99 -16.47 -0.26 -10.58
N GLN A 100 -16.24 -1.22 -11.48
CA GLN A 100 -16.69 -2.59 -11.29
C GLN A 100 -15.89 -3.31 -10.20
N GLN A 101 -14.57 -3.10 -10.13
CA GLN A 101 -13.73 -3.59 -9.04
C GLN A 101 -14.16 -3.05 -7.68
N GLY A 102 -14.46 -1.75 -7.58
CA GLY A 102 -14.91 -1.12 -6.35
C GLY A 102 -16.22 -1.71 -5.84
N LYS A 103 -17.17 -2.04 -6.74
CA LYS A 103 -18.40 -2.76 -6.36
C LYS A 103 -18.10 -4.16 -5.83
N PHE A 104 -17.20 -4.89 -6.49
CA PHE A 104 -16.80 -6.22 -6.04
C PHE A 104 -16.09 -6.18 -4.68
N LEU A 105 -15.19 -5.21 -4.50
CA LEU A 105 -14.48 -4.98 -3.26
C LEU A 105 -15.42 -4.61 -2.10
N ALA A 106 -16.48 -3.84 -2.37
CA ALA A 106 -17.51 -3.55 -1.37
C ALA A 106 -18.23 -4.83 -0.89
N ILE A 107 -18.52 -5.77 -1.80
CA ILE A 107 -19.14 -7.06 -1.44
C ILE A 107 -18.18 -7.87 -0.57
N LEU A 108 -16.91 -7.96 -0.94
CA LEU A 108 -15.89 -8.65 -0.14
C LEU A 108 -15.71 -8.01 1.24
N TRP A 109 -15.72 -6.67 1.29
CA TRP A 109 -15.60 -5.94 2.54
C TRP A 109 -16.79 -6.18 3.47
N VAL A 110 -18.02 -6.34 2.96
CA VAL A 110 -19.17 -6.69 3.82
C VAL A 110 -18.93 -8.04 4.51
N LEU A 111 -18.37 -9.02 3.80
CA LEU A 111 -18.06 -10.33 4.37
C LEU A 111 -16.96 -10.24 5.43
N ILE A 112 -15.83 -9.58 5.11
CA ILE A 112 -14.72 -9.41 6.05
C ILE A 112 -15.13 -8.52 7.23
N GLY A 113 -15.90 -7.47 6.98
CA GLY A 113 -16.47 -6.60 8.00
C GLY A 113 -17.37 -7.35 8.97
N ALA A 114 -18.19 -8.30 8.50
CA ALA A 114 -18.95 -9.17 9.38
C ALA A 114 -18.04 -10.04 10.27
N CYS A 115 -16.93 -10.55 9.74
CA CYS A 115 -15.93 -11.27 10.54
C CYS A 115 -15.25 -10.36 11.58
N ILE A 116 -14.89 -9.13 11.21
CA ILE A 116 -14.34 -8.12 12.13
C ILE A 116 -15.33 -7.82 13.26
N VAL A 117 -16.60 -7.58 12.93
CA VAL A 117 -17.66 -7.35 13.92
C VAL A 117 -17.81 -8.54 14.85
N TYR A 118 -17.92 -9.76 14.31
CA TYR A 118 -18.03 -10.96 15.12
C TYR A 118 -16.83 -11.12 16.09
N TYR A 119 -15.61 -10.94 15.59
CA TYR A 119 -14.41 -11.07 16.39
C TYR A 119 -14.32 -10.01 17.50
N PHE A 120 -14.43 -8.72 17.16
CA PHE A 120 -14.22 -7.66 18.14
C PHE A 120 -15.43 -7.43 19.06
N MET A 121 -16.66 -7.64 18.57
CA MET A 121 -17.87 -7.42 19.37
C MET A 121 -18.26 -8.65 20.20
N VAL A 122 -18.20 -9.85 19.63
CA VAL A 122 -18.68 -11.07 20.32
C VAL A 122 -17.56 -11.74 21.13
N LEU A 123 -16.37 -11.91 20.54
CA LEU A 123 -15.27 -12.61 21.22
C LEU A 123 -14.49 -11.69 22.17
N GLN A 124 -14.17 -10.48 21.72
CA GLN A 124 -13.39 -9.51 22.50
C GLN A 124 -14.26 -8.57 23.36
N GLN A 125 -15.59 -8.65 23.25
CA GLN A 125 -16.56 -7.87 24.05
C GLN A 125 -16.28 -6.35 24.04
N ARG A 126 -15.78 -5.81 22.91
CA ARG A 126 -15.52 -4.37 22.75
C ARG A 126 -16.81 -3.59 22.54
N SER A 127 -16.77 -2.29 22.82
CA SER A 127 -17.93 -1.43 22.63
C SER A 127 -18.26 -1.27 21.14
N VAL A 128 -19.53 -0.98 20.83
CA VAL A 128 -19.97 -0.74 19.44
C VAL A 128 -19.20 0.43 18.80
N GLY A 129 -18.85 1.44 19.58
CA GLY A 129 -18.07 2.59 19.11
C GLY A 129 -16.66 2.19 18.66
N ASP A 130 -15.98 1.36 19.46
CA ASP A 130 -14.62 0.89 19.18
C ASP A 130 -14.58 0.04 17.90
N VAL A 131 -15.55 -0.86 17.73
CA VAL A 131 -15.70 -1.68 16.52
C VAL A 131 -15.95 -0.80 15.30
N GLY A 132 -16.74 0.28 15.45
CA GLY A 132 -16.96 1.27 14.40
C GLY A 132 -15.66 1.95 13.94
N VAL A 133 -14.76 2.29 14.86
CA VAL A 133 -13.45 2.87 14.53
C VAL A 133 -12.56 1.85 13.80
N ILE A 134 -12.54 0.59 14.24
CA ILE A 134 -11.75 -0.48 13.59
C ILE A 134 -12.26 -0.74 12.16
N LEU A 135 -13.58 -0.78 11.96
CA LEU A 135 -14.18 -0.90 10.63
C LEU A 135 -13.84 0.30 9.75
N ALA A 136 -13.88 1.52 10.30
CA ALA A 136 -13.49 2.72 9.58
C ALA A 136 -12.01 2.66 9.16
N ALA A 137 -11.11 2.20 10.04
CA ALA A 137 -9.71 1.99 9.70
C ALA A 137 -9.53 1.00 8.55
N SER A 138 -10.28 -0.11 8.55
CA SER A 138 -10.30 -1.06 7.43
C SER A 138 -10.76 -0.43 6.11
N VAL A 139 -11.82 0.38 6.15
CA VAL A 139 -12.29 1.11 4.97
C VAL A 139 -11.24 2.10 4.48
N PHE A 140 -10.57 2.82 5.37
CA PHE A 140 -9.49 3.74 4.99
C PHE A 140 -8.32 3.02 4.34
N GLY A 141 -7.93 1.84 4.82
CA GLY A 141 -6.93 1.00 4.17
C GLY A 141 -7.31 0.65 2.73
N ILE A 142 -8.55 0.17 2.53
CA ILE A 142 -9.10 -0.11 1.19
C ILE A 142 -9.07 1.13 0.30
N LEU A 143 -9.55 2.26 0.81
CA LEU A 143 -9.61 3.52 0.07
C LEU A 143 -8.22 4.07 -0.26
N GLY A 144 -7.23 3.84 0.61
CA GLY A 144 -5.82 4.12 0.36
C GLY A 144 -5.32 3.37 -0.86
N SER A 145 -5.37 2.03 -0.84
CA SER A 145 -4.92 1.20 -1.97
C SER A 145 -5.67 1.52 -3.26
N TYR A 146 -6.99 1.65 -3.17
CA TYR A 146 -7.85 1.96 -4.32
C TYR A 146 -7.60 3.37 -4.89
N GLY A 147 -7.36 4.36 -4.02
CA GLY A 147 -7.06 5.74 -4.40
C GLY A 147 -5.71 5.86 -5.10
N VAL A 148 -4.68 5.21 -4.57
CA VAL A 148 -3.35 5.14 -5.19
C VAL A 148 -3.44 4.44 -6.55
N ALA A 149 -4.18 3.33 -6.65
CA ALA A 149 -4.42 2.62 -7.90
C ALA A 149 -5.12 3.50 -8.96
N TRP A 150 -6.14 4.25 -8.55
CA TRP A 150 -6.85 5.19 -9.43
C TRP A 150 -5.92 6.27 -9.97
N PHE A 151 -5.12 6.88 -9.09
CA PHE A 151 -4.11 7.87 -9.48
C PHE A 151 -3.08 7.26 -10.44
N GLY A 152 -2.59 6.05 -10.13
CA GLY A 152 -1.63 5.30 -10.93
C GLY A 152 -2.10 5.09 -12.38
N MET A 153 -3.30 4.57 -12.58
CA MET A 153 -3.82 4.41 -13.96
C MET A 153 -4.02 5.74 -14.66
N ARG A 154 -4.42 6.78 -13.93
CA ARG A 154 -4.64 8.09 -14.56
C ARG A 154 -3.33 8.71 -15.04
N ILE A 155 -2.27 8.66 -14.25
CA ILE A 155 -0.98 9.20 -14.68
C ILE A 155 -0.34 8.32 -15.76
N ASN A 156 -0.46 6.99 -15.67
CA ASN A 156 0.12 6.06 -16.65
C ASN A 156 -0.53 6.18 -18.03
N THR A 157 -1.85 6.22 -18.12
CA THR A 157 -2.53 6.45 -19.40
C THR A 157 -2.08 7.74 -20.08
N GLN A 158 -1.84 8.82 -19.31
CA GLN A 158 -1.30 10.07 -19.82
C GLN A 158 0.18 9.98 -20.20
N ALA A 159 1.00 9.29 -19.40
CA ALA A 159 2.41 9.08 -19.67
C ALA A 159 2.65 8.22 -20.93
N ASN A 160 1.83 7.19 -21.16
CA ASN A 160 1.97 6.26 -22.29
C ASN A 160 1.88 6.99 -23.64
N SER A 161 0.84 7.80 -23.86
CA SER A 161 0.68 8.57 -25.11
C SER A 161 1.79 9.58 -25.35
N ARG A 162 2.31 10.19 -24.28
CA ARG A 162 3.40 11.18 -24.36
C ARG A 162 4.75 10.54 -24.58
N SER A 163 4.98 9.37 -24.00
CA SER A 163 6.16 8.57 -24.27
C SER A 163 6.19 8.12 -25.73
N ALA A 164 5.07 7.60 -26.24
CA ALA A 164 4.93 7.24 -27.65
C ALA A 164 5.19 8.42 -28.59
N PHE A 165 4.65 9.60 -28.29
CA PHE A 165 4.92 10.81 -29.07
C PHE A 165 6.38 11.26 -29.00
N ALA A 166 7.01 11.19 -27.83
CA ALA A 166 8.41 11.54 -27.65
C ALA A 166 9.34 10.59 -28.41
N ALA A 167 8.99 9.31 -28.51
CA ALA A 167 9.75 8.31 -29.25
C ALA A 167 9.86 8.62 -30.75
N LEU A 168 8.89 9.35 -31.34
CA LEU A 168 8.95 9.78 -32.74
C LEU A 168 10.14 10.71 -33.05
N LYS A 169 10.71 11.37 -32.03
CA LYS A 169 11.91 12.21 -32.20
C LYS A 169 13.19 11.39 -32.40
N GLY A 170 13.15 10.07 -32.19
CA GLY A 170 14.31 9.19 -32.26
C GLY A 170 15.33 9.37 -31.12
N LEU A 171 14.97 10.12 -30.07
CA LEU A 171 15.84 10.35 -28.91
C LEU A 171 15.42 9.43 -27.74
N PRO A 172 16.33 8.59 -27.23
CA PRO A 172 15.97 7.57 -26.24
C PRO A 172 15.61 8.15 -24.86
N TRP A 173 16.21 9.30 -24.49
CA TRP A 173 16.06 9.85 -23.14
C TRP A 173 14.63 10.26 -22.80
N GLU A 174 13.91 10.95 -23.69
CA GLU A 174 12.57 11.42 -23.37
C GLU A 174 11.56 10.27 -23.28
N ALA A 175 11.67 9.28 -24.17
CA ALA A 175 10.83 8.08 -24.16
C ALA A 175 11.01 7.25 -22.87
N LEU A 176 12.21 7.29 -22.26
CA LEU A 176 12.49 6.65 -20.98
C LEU A 176 12.11 7.52 -19.77
N ALA A 177 12.44 8.81 -19.81
CA ALA A 177 12.29 9.71 -18.66
C ALA A 177 10.82 9.98 -18.30
N ILE A 178 9.91 9.98 -19.28
CA ILE A 178 8.47 10.17 -19.04
C ILE A 178 7.88 9.06 -18.15
N PRO A 179 7.96 7.77 -18.54
CA PRO A 179 7.44 6.68 -17.70
C PRO A 179 8.19 6.57 -16.37
N MET A 180 9.51 6.82 -16.33
CA MET A 180 10.26 6.84 -15.06
C MET A 180 9.71 7.89 -14.08
N ARG A 181 9.45 9.13 -14.56
CA ARG A 181 8.88 10.20 -13.72
C ARG A 181 7.44 9.91 -13.29
N SER A 182 6.65 9.27 -14.16
CA SER A 182 5.31 8.78 -13.82
C SER A 182 5.38 7.75 -12.69
N GLY A 183 6.24 6.74 -12.82
CA GLY A 183 6.43 5.70 -11.82
C GLY A 183 6.92 6.25 -10.47
N MET A 184 7.89 7.16 -10.48
CA MET A 184 8.34 7.84 -9.25
C MET A 184 7.22 8.62 -8.57
N SER A 185 6.32 9.26 -9.34
CA SER A 185 5.16 9.97 -8.81
C SER A 185 4.18 9.05 -8.11
N VAL A 186 3.87 7.89 -8.70
CA VAL A 186 3.01 6.87 -8.08
C VAL A 186 3.68 6.30 -6.82
N GLY A 187 4.98 5.99 -6.92
CA GLY A 187 5.85 5.55 -5.82
C GLY A 187 5.78 6.45 -4.59
N LEU A 188 6.00 7.75 -4.79
CA LEU A 188 5.98 8.70 -3.69
C LEU A 188 4.57 8.88 -3.12
N LEU A 189 3.55 8.90 -3.98
CA LEU A 189 2.16 9.04 -3.55
C LEU A 189 1.73 7.85 -2.68
N LEU A 190 2.07 6.62 -3.06
CA LEU A 190 1.71 5.44 -2.27
C LEU A 190 2.31 5.48 -0.86
N ILE A 191 3.61 5.78 -0.73
CA ILE A 191 4.31 5.86 0.55
C ILE A 191 3.74 7.01 1.40
N SER A 192 3.43 8.15 0.76
CA SER A 192 2.90 9.32 1.46
C SER A 192 1.49 9.10 2.00
N VAL A 193 0.59 8.47 1.22
CA VAL A 193 -0.76 8.10 1.68
C VAL A 193 -0.68 7.11 2.83
N GLU A 194 0.19 6.12 2.70
CA GLU A 194 0.37 5.06 3.68
C GLU A 194 0.88 5.61 5.02
N LEU A 195 2.00 6.33 5.00
CA LEU A 195 2.55 6.98 6.20
C LEU A 195 1.56 7.97 6.81
N PHE A 196 0.80 8.71 5.99
CA PHE A 196 -0.22 9.62 6.48
C PHE A 196 -1.25 8.90 7.34
N PHE A 197 -1.83 7.80 6.86
CA PHE A 197 -2.82 7.04 7.62
C PHE A 197 -2.23 6.40 8.87
N MET A 198 -1.05 5.77 8.76
CA MET A 198 -0.39 5.17 9.91
C MET A 198 -0.07 6.19 11.01
N ILE A 199 0.42 7.39 10.65
CA ILE A 199 0.68 8.47 11.61
C ILE A 199 -0.64 8.99 12.20
N CYS A 200 -1.70 9.09 11.40
CA CYS A 200 -3.01 9.49 11.91
C CYS A 200 -3.54 8.52 12.96
N ILE A 201 -3.39 7.21 12.74
CA ILE A 201 -3.73 6.17 13.71
C ILE A 201 -2.90 6.34 15.00
N LEU A 202 -1.60 6.63 14.90
CA LEU A 202 -0.73 6.79 16.07
C LEU A 202 -1.01 8.05 16.90
N VAL A 203 -1.33 9.16 16.24
CA VAL A 203 -1.40 10.47 16.89
C VAL A 203 -2.82 10.81 17.34
N PHE A 204 -3.84 10.50 16.54
CA PHE A 204 -5.20 10.99 16.79
C PHE A 204 -6.13 9.97 17.47
N LEU A 205 -5.82 8.68 17.42
CA LEU A 205 -6.64 7.67 18.10
C LEU A 205 -6.18 7.48 19.56
N PRO A 206 -7.11 7.14 20.47
CA PRO A 206 -6.79 6.84 21.86
C PRO A 206 -5.96 5.55 21.97
N PRO A 207 -5.05 5.42 22.96
CA PRO A 207 -4.10 4.32 23.08
C PRO A 207 -4.72 2.92 22.97
N GLU A 208 -5.91 2.73 23.51
CA GLU A 208 -6.64 1.46 23.55
C GLU A 208 -7.16 1.02 22.18
N LEU A 209 -7.30 1.96 21.23
CA LEU A 209 -7.80 1.71 19.88
C LEU A 209 -6.69 1.64 18.83
N LYS A 210 -5.46 2.09 19.13
CA LYS A 210 -4.36 2.12 18.15
C LYS A 210 -4.04 0.73 17.61
N GLY A 211 -3.83 -0.24 18.49
CA GLY A 211 -3.52 -1.63 18.11
C GLY A 211 -4.62 -2.28 17.26
N PRO A 212 -5.87 -2.36 17.76
CA PRO A 212 -6.99 -2.89 16.99
C PRO A 212 -7.24 -2.17 15.66
N SER A 213 -7.07 -0.85 15.61
CA SER A 213 -7.25 -0.07 14.39
C SER A 213 -6.16 -0.35 13.36
N PHE A 214 -4.91 -0.58 13.77
CA PHE A 214 -3.86 -1.02 12.87
C PHE A 214 -4.13 -2.39 12.26
N ILE A 215 -4.70 -3.31 13.04
CA ILE A 215 -5.13 -4.61 12.53
C ILE A 215 -6.26 -4.43 11.52
N GLY A 216 -7.27 -3.62 11.86
CA GLY A 216 -8.38 -3.31 10.95
C GLY A 216 -7.89 -2.70 9.64
N PHE A 217 -6.97 -1.72 9.74
CA PHE A 217 -6.30 -1.08 8.62
C PHE A 217 -5.55 -2.10 7.75
N ALA A 218 -4.64 -2.89 8.32
CA ALA A 218 -3.91 -3.95 7.62
C ALA A 218 -4.84 -4.94 6.90
N ILE A 219 -5.92 -5.39 7.56
CA ILE A 219 -6.92 -6.27 6.93
C ILE A 219 -7.56 -5.60 5.72
N GLY A 220 -7.90 -4.30 5.82
CA GLY A 220 -8.47 -3.53 4.73
C GLY A 220 -7.55 -3.41 3.53
N GLU A 221 -6.28 -3.05 3.77
CA GLU A 221 -5.26 -2.90 2.72
C GLU A 221 -4.97 -4.22 2.03
N SER A 222 -4.78 -5.30 2.80
CA SER A 222 -4.56 -6.63 2.24
C SER A 222 -5.76 -7.10 1.42
N LEU A 223 -6.99 -6.81 1.85
CA LEU A 223 -8.18 -7.11 1.05
C LEU A 223 -8.20 -6.34 -0.27
N GLY A 224 -7.93 -5.04 -0.22
CA GLY A 224 -7.88 -4.17 -1.40
C GLY A 224 -6.80 -4.60 -2.39
N ALA A 225 -5.58 -4.82 -1.90
CA ALA A 225 -4.44 -5.24 -2.71
C ALA A 225 -4.64 -6.62 -3.33
N ALA A 226 -5.10 -7.61 -2.55
CA ALA A 226 -5.37 -8.94 -3.08
C ALA A 226 -6.41 -8.93 -4.19
N ALA A 227 -7.53 -8.21 -4.00
CA ALA A 227 -8.58 -8.10 -5.01
C ALA A 227 -8.08 -7.40 -6.28
N LEU A 228 -7.44 -6.23 -6.14
CA LEU A 228 -6.93 -5.45 -7.28
C LEU A 228 -5.86 -6.22 -8.06
N ARG A 229 -4.95 -6.90 -7.37
CA ARG A 229 -3.87 -7.69 -7.98
C ARG A 229 -4.40 -8.93 -8.69
N ILE A 230 -5.25 -9.72 -8.04
CA ILE A 230 -5.77 -10.97 -8.61
C ILE A 230 -6.70 -10.67 -9.78
N CYS A 231 -7.67 -9.77 -9.59
CA CYS A 231 -8.61 -9.46 -10.65
C CYS A 231 -7.96 -8.68 -11.80
N GLY A 232 -6.99 -7.80 -11.51
CA GLY A 232 -6.17 -7.12 -12.53
C GLY A 232 -5.33 -8.12 -13.32
N GLY A 233 -4.66 -9.05 -12.62
CA GLY A 233 -3.87 -10.12 -13.23
C GLY A 233 -4.69 -11.06 -14.13
N ILE A 234 -5.90 -11.43 -13.71
CA ILE A 234 -6.81 -12.23 -14.54
C ILE A 234 -7.22 -11.44 -15.78
N PHE A 235 -7.63 -10.18 -15.60
CA PHE A 235 -8.08 -9.33 -16.72
C PHE A 235 -6.96 -9.13 -17.75
N THR A 236 -5.76 -8.77 -17.31
CA THR A 236 -4.63 -8.53 -18.22
C THR A 236 -4.24 -9.79 -18.97
N LYS A 237 -4.11 -10.95 -18.29
CA LYS A 237 -3.65 -12.16 -18.96
C LYS A 237 -4.67 -12.76 -19.92
N ILE A 238 -5.97 -12.63 -19.63
CA ILE A 238 -7.00 -13.04 -20.59
C ILE A 238 -7.00 -12.11 -21.81
N ALA A 239 -6.85 -10.80 -21.61
CA ALA A 239 -6.84 -9.83 -22.70
C ALA A 239 -5.61 -9.99 -23.60
N ASP A 240 -4.42 -10.09 -23.01
CA ASP A 240 -3.12 -10.33 -23.64
C ASP A 240 -3.17 -11.61 -24.49
N ILE A 241 -3.44 -12.78 -23.88
CA ILE A 241 -3.53 -14.06 -24.60
C ILE A 241 -4.60 -14.02 -25.70
N GLY A 242 -5.75 -13.41 -25.44
CA GLY A 242 -6.83 -13.28 -26.42
C GLY A 242 -6.42 -12.44 -27.63
N SER A 243 -5.78 -11.30 -27.38
CA SER A 243 -5.28 -10.37 -28.40
C SER A 243 -4.16 -10.99 -29.23
N ASP A 244 -3.20 -11.63 -28.58
CA ASP A 244 -2.04 -12.23 -29.24
C ASP A 244 -2.40 -13.45 -30.10
N LEU A 245 -3.35 -14.28 -29.66
CA LEU A 245 -3.86 -15.39 -30.47
C LEU A 245 -4.54 -14.89 -31.75
N MET A 246 -5.28 -13.78 -31.69
CA MET A 246 -5.88 -13.17 -32.87
C MET A 246 -4.81 -12.68 -33.87
N LYS A 247 -3.70 -12.11 -33.39
CA LYS A 247 -2.55 -11.72 -34.22
C LYS A 247 -2.02 -12.89 -35.06
N ILE A 248 -1.90 -14.08 -34.46
CA ILE A 248 -1.45 -15.29 -35.16
C ILE A 248 -2.49 -15.76 -36.18
N VAL A 249 -3.76 -15.84 -35.77
CA VAL A 249 -4.85 -16.36 -36.62
C VAL A 249 -5.10 -15.46 -37.83
N PHE A 250 -5.10 -14.14 -37.63
CA PHE A 250 -5.40 -13.16 -38.69
C PHE A 250 -4.15 -12.60 -39.37
N GLN A 251 -2.95 -13.06 -38.98
CA GLN A 251 -1.66 -12.60 -39.53
C GLN A 251 -1.50 -11.08 -39.46
N LEU A 252 -1.92 -10.50 -38.33
CA LEU A 252 -1.79 -9.07 -38.06
C LEU A 252 -0.51 -8.79 -37.27
N PRO A 253 0.07 -7.59 -37.37
CA PRO A 253 1.05 -7.10 -36.40
C PRO A 253 0.50 -7.09 -34.97
N GLU A 254 1.41 -7.10 -34.00
CA GLU A 254 1.09 -6.84 -32.58
C GLU A 254 0.54 -5.43 -32.42
N ASP A 255 -0.44 -5.27 -31.52
CA ASP A 255 -1.16 -4.02 -31.28
C ASP A 255 -1.80 -3.38 -32.54
N ASP A 256 -2.13 -4.19 -33.56
CA ASP A 256 -2.79 -3.67 -34.77
C ASP A 256 -4.20 -3.13 -34.41
N PRO A 257 -4.57 -1.90 -34.81
CA PRO A 257 -5.86 -1.30 -34.50
C PRO A 257 -7.08 -2.04 -35.06
N LYS A 258 -6.91 -2.98 -36.00
CA LYS A 258 -7.97 -3.87 -36.48
C LYS A 258 -8.28 -5.00 -35.50
N ASN A 259 -7.38 -5.30 -34.57
CA ASN A 259 -7.58 -6.32 -33.55
C ASN A 259 -8.44 -5.74 -32.42
N PRO A 260 -9.67 -6.24 -32.20
CA PRO A 260 -10.56 -5.72 -31.18
C PRO A 260 -10.05 -5.97 -29.74
N GLY A 261 -9.09 -6.87 -29.55
CA GLY A 261 -8.49 -7.19 -28.25
C GLY A 261 -7.52 -6.12 -27.72
N VAL A 262 -6.95 -5.27 -28.58
CA VAL A 262 -5.82 -4.40 -28.22
C VAL A 262 -6.18 -3.37 -27.15
N ILE A 263 -7.40 -2.81 -27.18
CA ILE A 263 -7.83 -1.88 -26.13
C ILE A 263 -7.98 -2.59 -24.78
N ALA A 264 -8.47 -3.83 -24.77
CA ALA A 264 -8.57 -4.62 -23.55
C ALA A 264 -7.20 -4.99 -23.02
N ASP A 265 -6.25 -5.30 -23.90
CA ASP A 265 -4.86 -5.62 -23.57
C ASP A 265 -4.15 -4.43 -22.90
N CYS A 266 -4.13 -3.28 -23.58
CA CYS A 266 -3.58 -2.04 -23.02
C CYS A 266 -4.30 -1.58 -21.73
N THR A 267 -5.60 -1.85 -21.61
CA THR A 267 -6.34 -1.63 -20.35
C THR A 267 -5.84 -2.57 -19.26
N GLY A 268 -5.57 -3.83 -19.63
CA GLY A 268 -4.99 -4.87 -18.80
C GLY A 268 -3.63 -4.47 -18.25
N ASP A 269 -2.74 -3.93 -19.07
CA ASP A 269 -1.43 -3.45 -18.59
C ASP A 269 -1.56 -2.39 -17.50
N ASN A 270 -2.55 -1.51 -17.61
CA ASN A 270 -2.82 -0.50 -16.60
C ASN A 270 -3.48 -1.11 -15.35
N ALA A 271 -4.43 -2.04 -15.53
CA ALA A 271 -5.22 -2.64 -14.46
C ALA A 271 -4.49 -3.75 -13.66
N GLY A 272 -3.69 -4.56 -14.33
CA GLY A 272 -2.92 -5.66 -13.77
C GLY A 272 -1.50 -5.24 -13.48
N ASP A 273 -0.74 -4.96 -14.54
CA ASP A 273 0.72 -4.80 -14.46
C ASP A 273 1.17 -3.49 -13.80
N SER A 274 0.31 -2.47 -13.79
CA SER A 274 0.53 -1.25 -13.03
C SER A 274 -0.19 -1.25 -11.68
N VAL A 275 -1.51 -1.41 -11.66
CA VAL A 275 -2.30 -1.27 -10.42
C VAL A 275 -2.05 -2.39 -9.43
N GLY A 276 -1.91 -3.62 -9.91
CA GLY A 276 -1.63 -4.78 -9.06
C GLY A 276 -0.37 -4.55 -8.21
N PRO A 277 0.80 -4.32 -8.83
CA PRO A 277 2.03 -4.03 -8.09
C PRO A 277 1.98 -2.75 -7.25
N THR A 278 1.21 -1.75 -7.67
CA THR A 278 1.05 -0.52 -6.88
C THR A 278 0.28 -0.77 -5.58
N ALA A 279 -0.83 -1.51 -5.65
CA ALA A 279 -1.62 -1.88 -4.49
C ALA A 279 -0.88 -2.90 -3.61
N ASP A 280 -0.15 -3.84 -4.21
CA ASP A 280 0.75 -4.77 -3.52
C ASP A 280 1.85 -4.03 -2.75
N GLY A 281 2.47 -3.02 -3.37
CA GLY A 281 3.48 -2.19 -2.73
C GLY A 281 2.94 -1.36 -1.57
N PHE A 282 1.71 -0.85 -1.69
CA PHE A 282 1.01 -0.14 -0.61
C PHE A 282 0.78 -1.06 0.59
N GLU A 283 0.18 -2.23 0.35
CA GLU A 283 -0.05 -3.27 1.37
C GLU A 283 1.24 -3.72 2.04
N THR A 284 2.27 -4.04 1.25
CA THR A 284 3.52 -4.55 1.79
C THR A 284 4.20 -3.50 2.68
N TYR A 285 4.14 -2.22 2.30
CA TYR A 285 4.70 -1.14 3.13
C TYR A 285 3.93 -0.96 4.45
N GLY A 286 2.60 -0.95 4.38
CA GLY A 286 1.73 -0.76 5.52
C GLY A 286 1.76 -1.93 6.49
N VAL A 287 1.49 -3.14 6.01
CA VAL A 287 1.43 -4.37 6.80
C VAL A 287 2.78 -4.69 7.45
N THR A 288 3.91 -4.47 6.77
CA THR A 288 5.22 -4.61 7.42
C THR A 288 5.44 -3.57 8.52
N GLY A 289 4.91 -2.36 8.36
CA GLY A 289 4.88 -1.34 9.42
C GLY A 289 4.04 -1.77 10.61
N VAL A 290 2.82 -2.23 10.38
CA VAL A 290 1.92 -2.74 11.42
C VAL A 290 2.56 -3.93 12.15
N ALA A 291 3.17 -4.87 11.43
CA ALA A 291 3.85 -6.02 12.01
C ALA A 291 5.03 -5.61 12.91
N LEU A 292 5.82 -4.59 12.52
CA LEU A 292 6.91 -4.06 13.35
C LEU A 292 6.39 -3.37 14.61
N ILE A 293 5.31 -2.59 14.52
CA ILE A 293 4.67 -1.95 15.68
C ILE A 293 4.14 -3.03 16.64
N ALA A 294 3.43 -4.02 16.12
CA ALA A 294 2.91 -5.15 16.89
C ALA A 294 4.05 -5.90 17.60
N PHE A 295 5.13 -6.22 16.88
CA PHE A 295 6.30 -6.88 17.43
C PHE A 295 6.94 -6.07 18.57
N LEU A 296 7.17 -4.76 18.36
CA LEU A 296 7.74 -3.89 19.39
C LEU A 296 6.84 -3.77 20.63
N ALA A 297 5.53 -3.67 20.43
CA ALA A 297 4.56 -3.59 21.52
C ALA A 297 4.54 -4.88 22.37
N LEU A 298 4.66 -6.04 21.74
CA LEU A 298 4.70 -7.34 22.42
C LEU A 298 6.03 -7.57 23.15
N VAL A 299 7.16 -7.32 22.49
CA VAL A 299 8.50 -7.59 23.06
C VAL A 299 8.85 -6.61 24.17
N LEU A 300 8.45 -5.34 24.04
CA LEU A 300 8.77 -4.28 24.99
C LEU A 300 7.59 -3.90 25.88
N ALA A 301 6.66 -4.83 26.11
CA ALA A 301 5.50 -4.62 26.97
C ALA A 301 5.88 -4.12 28.38
N THR A 302 7.06 -4.51 28.90
CA THR A 302 7.59 -4.08 30.20
C THR A 302 8.33 -2.74 30.17
N ASN A 303 8.80 -2.29 28.99
CA ASN A 303 9.53 -1.03 28.82
C ASN A 303 8.85 -0.16 27.76
N GLN A 304 7.72 0.44 28.17
CA GLN A 304 6.86 1.26 27.31
C GLN A 304 7.58 2.48 26.73
N LEU A 305 8.51 3.08 27.48
CA LEU A 305 9.27 4.25 27.01
C LEU A 305 10.18 3.88 25.83
N LEU A 306 10.92 2.77 25.93
CA LEU A 306 11.77 2.28 24.85
C LEU A 306 10.94 1.86 23.64
N CYS A 307 9.79 1.23 23.86
CA CYS A 307 8.85 0.86 22.80
C CYS A 307 8.39 2.11 22.02
N ALA A 308 7.93 3.15 22.71
CA ALA A 308 7.50 4.40 22.10
C ALA A 308 8.66 5.09 21.35
N GLN A 309 9.87 5.09 21.91
CA GLN A 309 11.06 5.61 21.25
C GLN A 309 11.36 4.90 19.92
N LEU A 310 11.32 3.57 19.91
CA LEU A 310 11.60 2.78 18.71
C LEU A 310 10.51 2.92 17.66
N ILE A 311 9.23 3.01 18.05
CA ILE A 311 8.13 3.29 17.12
C ILE A 311 8.36 4.64 16.45
N ILE A 312 8.60 5.71 17.21
CA ILE A 312 8.85 7.04 16.64
C ILE A 312 10.09 7.01 15.75
N TRP A 313 11.16 6.34 16.18
CA TRP A 313 12.38 6.21 15.40
C TRP A 313 12.14 5.52 14.04
N ILE A 314 11.35 4.43 13.98
CA ILE A 314 11.01 3.76 12.71
C ILE A 314 10.28 4.72 11.78
N PHE A 315 9.31 5.48 12.28
CA PHE A 315 8.59 6.45 11.45
C PHE A 315 9.49 7.58 10.97
N VAL A 316 10.37 8.09 11.83
CA VAL A 316 11.37 9.11 11.43
C VAL A 316 12.30 8.57 10.36
N MET A 317 12.79 7.33 10.49
CA MET A 317 13.63 6.69 9.47
C MET A 317 12.90 6.45 8.14
N ARG A 318 11.57 6.28 8.18
CA ARG A 318 10.72 6.17 6.99
C ARG A 318 10.43 7.51 6.31
N ILE A 319 10.55 8.61 7.06
CA ILE A 319 10.34 9.98 6.59
C ILE A 319 11.61 10.57 5.95
N LEU A 320 12.80 10.19 6.45
CA LEU A 320 14.11 10.61 5.94
C LEU A 320 14.46 9.94 4.60
#